data_AF-A0A7S4V4F4-F1
#
_entry.id   AF-A0A7S4V4F4-F1
#
_cell.length_a   1.000
_cell.length_b   1.000
_cell.length_c   1.000
_cell.angle_alpha   90.00
_cell.angle_beta   90.00
_cell.angle_gamma   90.00
#
_symmetry.space_group_name_H-M   'P 1'
#
loop_
_entity.id
_entity.type
_entity.pdbx_description
1 polymer ?
#
loop_
_entity_poly.entity_id
_entity_poly.type
_entity_poly.pdbx_seq_one_letter_code
_entity_poly.pdbx_strand_id
1 'polypeptide(L)'
;MQPTLGVLRTAPEDGVLRGRVGAKRWVCQLCIQLLLGFILLVIVIVAFAEVNLVLILVFLILGCLVIAALRTWFYPLAWLGMDQTPPVVFDLGSEKLEVLNLRHPRRLLALTLLQDVRVYRAEAEFSADTDVCYANARPLHEAQVRSLDSELPRMGDVVRECGRSLLLCCLASRPPPGVSCALLAAKIKTSRGEEEIIQLSRCAWHLRDVESLCELAREVRSRVGLQETLPEVPSERAPEPRREPKQDAPGPTAAVMGATDREPIREPQRAAGAHRNSSGVVSPVAADSPVDATEDWMTV
;
A
#
# COMPACT_ATOMS: atom_id res chain seq x y z
N MET A 1 -23.10 -5.05 -11.32
CA MET A 1 -21.98 -6.00 -11.49
C MET A 1 -20.78 -5.46 -10.72
N GLN A 2 -20.30 -6.18 -9.71
CA GLN A 2 -19.08 -5.76 -8.99
C GLN A 2 -17.85 -6.12 -9.82
N PRO A 3 -16.89 -5.19 -10.04
CA PRO A 3 -15.69 -5.45 -10.81
C PRO A 3 -14.80 -6.41 -10.02
N THR A 4 -14.69 -7.66 -10.49
CA THR A 4 -13.70 -8.62 -10.00
C THR A 4 -12.29 -8.12 -10.33
N LEU A 5 -11.29 -8.50 -9.52
CA LEU A 5 -9.91 -8.57 -9.99
C LEU A 5 -9.93 -9.41 -11.27
N GLY A 6 -9.74 -8.78 -12.43
CA GLY A 6 -9.77 -9.46 -13.71
C GLY A 6 -8.68 -10.52 -13.76
N VAL A 7 -9.02 -11.77 -13.44
CA VAL A 7 -8.15 -12.93 -13.60
C VAL A 7 -8.26 -13.40 -15.05
N LEU A 8 -7.15 -13.21 -15.76
CA LEU A 8 -6.61 -14.02 -16.84
C LEU A 8 -7.50 -14.69 -17.89
N ARG A 9 -7.19 -14.35 -19.15
CA ARG A 9 -7.25 -15.29 -20.27
C ARG A 9 -5.82 -15.57 -20.72
N THR A 10 -5.48 -16.83 -20.95
CA THR A 10 -4.52 -17.17 -22.00
C THR A 10 -5.00 -16.53 -23.29
N ALA A 11 -4.16 -15.74 -23.95
CA ALA A 11 -4.30 -15.65 -25.40
C ALA A 11 -3.80 -17.01 -25.92
N PRO A 12 -4.67 -17.89 -26.44
CA PRO A 12 -4.28 -19.23 -26.85
C PRO A 12 -3.21 -19.23 -27.96
N GLU A 13 -3.01 -18.10 -28.62
CA GLU A 13 -2.13 -17.95 -29.79
C GLU A 13 -0.64 -17.83 -29.42
N ASP A 14 -0.29 -17.29 -28.25
CA ASP A 14 1.11 -17.00 -27.90
C ASP A 14 1.69 -17.91 -26.80
N GLY A 15 0.86 -18.73 -26.13
CA GLY A 15 1.28 -19.55 -24.99
C GLY A 15 1.61 -18.79 -23.69
N VAL A 16 1.51 -17.45 -23.70
CA VAL A 16 1.85 -16.58 -22.55
C VAL A 16 0.69 -16.47 -21.56
N LEU A 17 0.96 -16.71 -20.28
CA LEU A 17 0.02 -16.45 -19.19
C LEU A 17 0.21 -15.00 -18.70
N ARG A 18 -0.79 -14.14 -18.95
CA ARG A 18 -0.76 -12.70 -18.65
C ARG A 18 -1.51 -12.33 -17.37
N GLY A 19 -0.82 -12.17 -16.24
CA GLY A 19 -1.40 -11.60 -15.02
C GLY A 19 -1.70 -10.11 -15.15
N ARG A 20 -2.99 -9.73 -15.09
CA ARG A 20 -3.47 -8.34 -15.19
C ARG A 20 -4.42 -7.99 -14.05
N VAL A 21 -4.02 -8.35 -12.84
CA VAL A 21 -4.85 -8.26 -11.63
C VAL A 21 -5.20 -6.80 -11.35
N GLY A 22 -6.49 -6.46 -11.49
CA GLY A 22 -7.01 -5.13 -11.17
C GLY A 22 -6.80 -4.07 -12.24
N ALA A 23 -6.17 -4.40 -13.37
CA ALA A 23 -5.90 -3.43 -14.43
C ALA A 23 -7.18 -2.84 -15.05
N LYS A 24 -8.18 -3.68 -15.36
CA LYS A 24 -9.49 -3.23 -15.87
C LYS A 24 -10.17 -2.26 -14.91
N ARG A 25 -10.10 -2.57 -13.61
CA ARG A 25 -10.69 -1.75 -12.55
C ARG A 25 -9.98 -0.41 -12.46
N TRP A 26 -8.65 -0.41 -12.47
CA TRP A 26 -7.84 0.81 -12.46
C TRP A 26 -8.09 1.68 -13.69
N VAL A 27 -8.12 1.10 -14.90
CA VAL A 27 -8.45 1.84 -16.13
C VAL A 27 -9.84 2.45 -16.05
N CYS A 28 -10.84 1.70 -15.56
CA CYS A 28 -12.20 2.22 -15.38
C CYS A 28 -12.23 3.37 -14.37
N GLN A 29 -11.50 3.25 -13.25
CA GLN A 29 -11.37 4.31 -12.25
C GLN A 29 -10.70 5.55 -12.82
N LEU A 30 -9.61 5.38 -13.57
CA LEU A 30 -8.91 6.46 -14.25
C LEU A 30 -9.82 7.17 -15.26
N CYS A 31 -10.59 6.42 -16.07
CA CYS A 31 -11.55 7.00 -17.01
C CYS A 31 -12.63 7.83 -16.29
N ILE A 32 -13.16 7.32 -15.17
CA ILE A 32 -14.15 8.06 -14.36
C ILE A 32 -13.52 9.33 -13.78
N GLN A 33 -12.29 9.26 -13.26
CA GLN A 33 -11.58 10.42 -12.73
C GLN A 33 -11.31 11.48 -13.80
N LEU A 34 -10.86 11.07 -14.99
CA LEU A 34 -10.63 11.98 -16.12
C LEU A 34 -11.93 12.64 -16.58
N LEU A 35 -13.04 11.89 -16.64
CA LEU A 35 -14.35 12.42 -16.99
C LEU A 35 -14.82 13.46 -15.97
N LEU A 36 -14.71 13.16 -14.67
CA LEU A 36 -15.07 14.10 -13.61
C LEU A 36 -14.20 15.36 -13.64
N GLY A 37 -12.89 15.21 -13.85
CA GLY A 37 -11.96 16.32 -14.01
C GLY A 37 -12.30 17.20 -15.21
N PHE A 38 -12.68 16.59 -16.34
CA PHE A 38 -13.11 17.32 -17.53
C PHE A 38 -14.41 18.11 -17.30
N ILE A 39 -15.41 17.50 -16.64
CA ILE A 39 -16.66 18.20 -16.28
C ILE A 39 -16.37 19.40 -15.38
N LEU A 40 -15.51 19.24 -14.37
CA LEU A 40 -15.12 20.33 -13.48
C LEU A 40 -14.41 21.46 -14.25
N LEU A 41 -13.52 21.11 -15.17
CA LEU A 41 -12.82 22.10 -16.02
C LEU A 41 -13.80 22.91 -16.87
N VAL A 42 -14.78 22.25 -17.50
CA VAL A 42 -15.81 22.93 -18.30
C VAL A 42 -16.62 23.89 -17.44
N ILE A 43 -17.03 23.49 -16.23
CA ILE A 43 -17.75 24.37 -15.29
C ILE A 43 -16.91 25.61 -14.95
N VAL A 44 -15.62 25.44 -14.68
CA VAL A 44 -14.71 26.56 -14.38
C VAL A 44 -14.57 27.51 -15.58
N ILE A 45 -14.44 26.98 -16.81
CA ILE A 45 -14.36 27.78 -18.04
C ILE A 45 -15.65 28.59 -18.26
N VAL A 46 -16.81 27.95 -18.10
CA VAL A 46 -18.12 28.62 -18.24
C VAL A 46 -18.27 29.73 -17.20
N ALA A 47 -17.93 29.45 -15.93
CA ALA A 47 -17.96 30.46 -14.87
C ALA A 47 -16.98 31.63 -15.15
N PHE A 48 -15.83 31.35 -15.76
CA PHE A 48 -14.87 32.36 -16.19
C PHE A 48 -15.43 33.24 -17.32
N ALA A 49 -16.12 32.63 -18.29
CA ALA A 49 -16.75 33.35 -19.39
C ALA A 49 -17.88 34.30 -18.92
N GLU A 50 -18.56 33.97 -17.82
CA GLU A 50 -19.60 34.84 -17.22
C GLU A 50 -19.02 35.99 -16.36
N VAL A 51 -17.70 36.11 -16.24
CA VAL A 51 -16.99 37.15 -15.46
C VAL A 51 -17.44 37.20 -13.99
N ASN A 52 -17.93 36.08 -13.46
CA ASN A 52 -18.38 36.02 -12.08
C ASN A 52 -17.24 35.53 -11.17
N LEU A 53 -16.40 36.47 -10.72
CA LEU A 53 -15.24 36.21 -9.88
C LEU A 53 -15.59 35.38 -8.61
N VAL A 54 -16.77 35.62 -8.04
CA VAL A 54 -17.24 34.91 -6.84
C VAL A 54 -17.48 33.43 -7.14
N LEU A 55 -18.15 33.11 -8.25
CA LEU A 55 -18.36 31.72 -8.66
C LEU A 55 -17.04 31.00 -8.95
N ILE A 56 -16.11 31.68 -9.61
CA ILE A 56 -14.77 31.13 -9.91
C ILE A 56 -14.05 30.78 -8.61
N LEU A 57 -14.03 31.69 -7.63
CA LEU A 57 -13.39 31.46 -6.33
C LEU A 57 -14.03 30.28 -5.58
N VAL A 58 -15.37 30.20 -5.58
CA VAL A 58 -16.11 29.10 -4.93
C VAL A 58 -15.76 27.76 -5.56
N PHE A 59 -15.77 27.65 -6.90
CA PHE A 59 -15.42 26.40 -7.59
C PHE A 59 -13.96 26.01 -7.38
N LEU A 60 -13.03 26.98 -7.35
CA LEU A 60 -11.62 26.72 -7.11
C LEU A 60 -11.39 26.20 -5.69
N ILE A 61 -12.01 26.82 -4.67
CA ILE A 61 -11.94 26.35 -3.29
C ILE A 61 -12.53 24.94 -3.17
N LEU A 62 -13.71 24.70 -3.75
CA LEU A 62 -14.34 23.38 -3.72
C LEU A 62 -13.47 22.32 -4.42
N GLY A 63 -12.86 22.67 -5.56
CA GLY A 63 -11.91 21.81 -6.27
C GLY A 63 -10.68 21.48 -5.41
N CYS A 64 -10.06 22.48 -4.77
CA CYS A 64 -8.94 22.25 -3.86
C CYS A 64 -9.32 21.35 -2.67
N LEU A 65 -10.51 21.54 -2.08
CA LEU A 65 -11.01 20.69 -0.99
C LEU A 65 -11.23 19.24 -1.45
N VAL A 66 -11.80 19.04 -2.64
CA VAL A 66 -11.99 17.69 -3.22
C VAL A 66 -10.64 17.02 -3.48
N ILE A 67 -9.68 17.74 -4.05
CA ILE A 67 -8.32 17.21 -4.30
C ILE A 67 -7.65 16.84 -2.98
N ALA A 68 -7.73 17.70 -1.97
CA ALA A 68 -7.18 17.44 -0.64
C ALA A 68 -7.85 16.21 0.00
N ALA A 69 -9.18 16.09 -0.07
CA ALA A 69 -9.93 14.94 0.43
C ALA A 69 -9.58 13.65 -0.30
N LEU A 70 -9.46 13.67 -1.63
CA LEU A 70 -9.05 12.50 -2.42
C LEU A 70 -7.62 12.06 -2.07
N ARG A 71 -6.72 13.00 -1.79
CA ARG A 71 -5.35 12.70 -1.37
C ARG A 71 -5.31 12.08 0.03
N THR A 72 -6.14 12.54 0.96
CA THR A 72 -6.15 12.06 2.36
C THR A 72 -6.93 10.76 2.52
N TRP A 73 -8.00 10.58 1.74
CA TRP A 73 -8.80 9.34 1.71
C TRP A 73 -8.29 8.30 0.74
N PHE A 74 -7.20 8.56 0.03
CA PHE A 74 -6.60 7.62 -0.91
C PHE A 74 -6.50 6.19 -0.35
N TYR A 75 -6.02 6.04 0.89
CA TYR A 75 -5.83 4.74 1.52
C TYR A 75 -7.13 4.04 1.94
N PRO A 76 -8.06 4.67 2.70
CA PRO A 76 -9.38 4.09 2.95
C PRO A 76 -10.14 3.72 1.68
N LEU A 77 -10.04 4.54 0.63
CA LEU A 77 -10.67 4.27 -0.66
C LEU A 77 -10.03 3.05 -1.35
N ALA A 78 -8.72 2.83 -1.18
CA ALA A 78 -8.05 1.62 -1.67
C ALA A 78 -8.60 0.34 -1.01
N TRP A 79 -9.06 0.39 0.25
CA TRP A 79 -9.71 -0.75 0.91
C TRP A 79 -11.09 -1.07 0.34
N LEU A 80 -11.79 -0.07 -0.22
CA LEU A 80 -12.97 -0.29 -1.07
C LEU A 80 -12.59 -0.75 -2.47
N GLY A 81 -11.29 -0.84 -2.74
CA GLY A 81 -10.63 -1.14 -4.01
C GLY A 81 -10.62 0.02 -5.01
N MET A 82 -10.95 1.24 -4.59
CA MET A 82 -10.66 2.48 -5.32
C MET A 82 -9.20 2.87 -5.12
N ASP A 83 -8.34 2.08 -5.74
CA ASP A 83 -6.90 2.21 -5.64
C ASP A 83 -6.38 2.97 -6.86
N GLN A 84 -5.71 4.10 -6.62
CA GLN A 84 -5.03 4.88 -7.66
C GLN A 84 -3.62 4.36 -7.94
N THR A 85 -3.09 3.40 -7.15
CA THR A 85 -1.83 2.76 -7.49
C THR A 85 -1.96 2.03 -8.83
N PRO A 86 -1.00 2.21 -9.74
CA PRO A 86 -1.05 1.50 -11.01
C PRO A 86 -0.98 -0.03 -10.79
N PRO A 87 -1.68 -0.82 -11.61
CA PRO A 87 -1.68 -2.27 -11.47
C PRO A 87 -0.28 -2.83 -11.74
N VAL A 88 0.10 -3.83 -10.96
CA VAL A 88 1.25 -4.68 -11.31
C VAL A 88 0.78 -5.68 -12.35
N VAL A 89 1.55 -5.75 -13.42
CA VAL A 89 1.27 -6.52 -14.62
C VAL A 89 2.40 -7.51 -14.80
N PHE A 90 2.11 -8.79 -15.03
CA PHE A 90 3.16 -9.76 -15.34
C PHE A 90 2.79 -10.66 -16.51
N ASP A 91 3.79 -11.07 -17.27
CA ASP A 91 3.69 -12.00 -18.39
C ASP A 91 4.62 -13.18 -18.15
N LEU A 92 4.03 -14.36 -18.07
CA LEU A 92 4.74 -15.62 -17.89
C LEU A 92 4.80 -16.35 -19.24
N GLY A 93 5.97 -16.33 -19.86
CA GLY A 93 6.27 -17.11 -21.06
C GLY A 93 6.83 -18.50 -20.73
N SER A 94 7.37 -19.19 -21.74
CA SER A 94 7.99 -20.52 -21.57
C SER A 94 9.35 -20.48 -20.86
N GLU A 95 10.09 -19.37 -20.95
CA GLU A 95 11.47 -19.26 -20.43
C GLU A 95 11.68 -18.10 -19.46
N LYS A 96 10.75 -17.13 -19.46
CA LYS A 96 10.89 -15.89 -18.70
C LYS A 96 9.60 -15.44 -18.05
N LEU A 97 9.74 -14.80 -16.90
CA LEU A 97 8.73 -14.01 -16.22
C LEU A 97 9.06 -12.53 -16.39
N GLU A 98 8.16 -11.80 -17.00
CA GLU A 98 8.24 -10.36 -17.14
C GLU A 98 7.31 -9.69 -16.15
N VAL A 99 7.82 -8.72 -15.39
CA VAL A 99 7.03 -7.93 -14.44
C VAL A 99 7.14 -6.46 -14.82
N LEU A 100 5.99 -5.86 -15.07
CA LEU A 100 5.82 -4.44 -15.34
C LEU A 100 5.07 -3.80 -14.16
N ASN A 101 5.74 -2.88 -13.50
CA ASN A 101 5.14 -1.99 -12.52
C ASN A 101 5.39 -0.57 -13.01
N LEU A 102 4.35 0.25 -13.21
CA LEU A 102 4.54 1.61 -13.74
C LEU A 102 5.40 2.51 -12.84
N ARG A 103 5.62 2.14 -11.57
CA ARG A 103 6.52 2.85 -10.64
C ARG A 103 7.98 2.40 -10.71
N HIS A 104 8.26 1.24 -11.28
CA HIS A 104 9.60 0.64 -11.28
C HIS A 104 10.02 0.20 -12.69
N PRO A 105 11.32 0.12 -12.99
CA PRO A 105 11.75 -0.39 -14.28
C PRO A 105 11.22 -1.80 -14.52
N ARG A 106 10.87 -2.09 -15.78
CA ARG A 106 10.48 -3.42 -16.25
C ARG A 106 11.53 -4.44 -15.82
N ARG A 107 11.10 -5.50 -15.12
CA ARG A 107 11.97 -6.59 -14.69
C ARG A 107 11.74 -7.82 -15.56
N LEU A 108 12.82 -8.35 -16.12
CA LEU A 108 12.84 -9.60 -16.87
C LEU A 108 13.60 -10.64 -16.04
N LEU A 109 12.93 -11.74 -15.72
CA LEU A 109 13.44 -12.79 -14.84
C LEU A 109 13.45 -14.10 -15.60
N ALA A 110 14.58 -14.81 -15.59
CA ALA A 110 14.62 -16.17 -16.10
C ALA A 110 13.80 -17.10 -15.19
N LEU A 111 13.02 -18.01 -15.77
CA LEU A 111 12.20 -18.94 -14.96
C LEU A 111 13.04 -19.90 -14.12
N THR A 112 14.29 -20.13 -14.51
CA THR A 112 15.26 -20.91 -13.72
C THR A 112 15.58 -20.29 -12.36
N LEU A 113 15.35 -18.98 -12.21
CA LEU A 113 15.53 -18.27 -10.95
C LEU A 113 14.26 -18.28 -10.09
N LEU A 114 13.12 -18.66 -10.65
CA LEU A 114 11.84 -18.68 -9.96
C LEU A 114 11.77 -19.90 -9.05
N GLN A 115 11.83 -19.66 -7.74
CA GLN A 115 11.71 -20.73 -6.75
C GLN A 115 10.25 -21.03 -6.44
N ASP A 116 9.44 -19.99 -6.33
CA ASP A 116 8.07 -20.12 -5.86
C ASP A 116 7.17 -18.96 -6.32
N VAL A 117 5.87 -19.23 -6.43
CA VAL A 117 4.84 -18.20 -6.66
C VAL A 117 3.68 -18.45 -5.72
N ARG A 118 3.39 -17.46 -4.86
CA ARG A 118 2.43 -17.61 -3.75
C ARG A 118 1.72 -16.32 -3.40
N VAL A 119 0.58 -16.48 -2.75
CA VAL A 119 -0.08 -15.37 -2.06
C VAL A 119 0.59 -15.21 -0.70
N TYR A 120 0.93 -13.98 -0.36
CA TYR A 120 1.50 -13.58 0.91
C TYR A 120 0.49 -12.70 1.65
N ARG A 121 0.36 -12.94 2.95
CA ARG A 121 -0.22 -11.96 3.88
C ARG A 121 0.86 -10.93 4.17
N ALA A 122 0.51 -9.65 4.11
CA ALA A 122 1.40 -8.56 4.50
C ALA A 122 0.62 -7.49 5.26
N GLU A 123 1.32 -6.77 6.13
CA GLU A 123 0.80 -5.53 6.70
C GLU A 123 1.29 -4.39 5.82
N ALA A 124 0.35 -3.66 5.23
CA ALA A 124 0.66 -2.48 4.45
C ALA A 124 0.89 -1.31 5.41
N GLU A 125 2.17 -1.00 5.65
CA GLU A 125 2.56 0.23 6.30
C GLU A 125 2.77 1.31 5.24
N PHE A 126 1.99 2.38 5.33
CA PHE A 126 2.00 3.45 4.35
C PHE A 126 3.00 4.52 4.79
N SER A 127 4.15 4.58 4.09
CA SER A 127 5.10 5.68 4.21
C SER A 127 4.56 6.94 3.51
N ALA A 128 5.04 8.11 3.95
CA ALA A 128 4.77 9.39 3.30
C ALA A 128 5.20 9.40 1.82
N ASP A 129 6.17 8.56 1.44
CA ASP A 129 6.68 8.43 0.09
C ASP A 129 5.85 7.50 -0.82
N THR A 130 4.64 7.10 -0.40
CA THR A 130 3.72 6.21 -1.16
C THR A 130 4.25 4.82 -1.50
N ASP A 131 5.46 4.47 -1.06
CA ASP A 131 5.96 3.10 -1.09
C ASP A 131 5.38 2.31 0.08
N VAL A 132 4.76 1.20 -0.28
CA VAL A 132 4.22 0.24 0.68
C VAL A 132 5.35 -0.70 1.05
N CYS A 133 5.83 -0.60 2.30
CA CYS A 133 6.83 -1.54 2.79
C CYS A 133 6.11 -2.78 3.32
N TYR A 134 6.41 -3.95 2.75
CA TYR A 134 5.86 -5.23 3.20
C TYR A 134 6.81 -5.87 4.20
N ALA A 135 7.07 -5.19 5.33
CA ALA A 135 8.08 -5.59 6.31
C ALA A 135 7.83 -6.97 6.94
N ASN A 136 6.62 -7.55 6.78
CA ASN A 136 6.19 -8.81 7.40
C ASN A 136 5.47 -9.76 6.43
N ALA A 137 5.86 -9.81 5.15
CA ALA A 137 5.22 -10.70 4.18
C ALA A 137 5.40 -12.18 4.55
N ARG A 138 4.30 -12.88 4.85
CA ARG A 138 4.28 -14.32 5.19
C ARG A 138 3.48 -15.11 4.17
N PRO A 139 3.94 -16.29 3.74
CA PRO A 139 3.21 -17.10 2.77
C PRO A 139 1.87 -17.55 3.37
N LEU A 140 0.79 -17.25 2.67
CA LEU A 140 -0.57 -17.61 3.05
C LEU A 140 -0.86 -19.03 2.57
N HIS A 141 -1.24 -19.93 3.48
CA HIS A 141 -1.70 -21.26 3.10
C HIS A 141 -3.18 -21.22 2.71
N GLU A 142 -3.61 -22.07 1.78
CA GLU A 142 -5.00 -22.09 1.31
C GLU A 142 -6.01 -22.31 2.45
N ALA A 143 -5.66 -23.16 3.42
CA ALA A 143 -6.46 -23.39 4.62
C ALA A 143 -6.66 -22.13 5.47
N GLN A 144 -5.76 -21.16 5.38
CA GLN A 144 -5.77 -19.90 6.13
C GLN A 144 -6.47 -18.76 5.39
N VAL A 145 -6.86 -18.94 4.12
CA VAL A 145 -7.51 -17.88 3.32
C VAL A 145 -8.80 -17.42 4.00
N ARG A 146 -9.62 -18.36 4.49
CA ARG A 146 -10.88 -18.02 5.18
C ARG A 146 -10.67 -17.34 6.53
N SER A 147 -9.60 -17.66 7.27
CA SER A 147 -9.29 -16.97 8.52
C SER A 147 -8.84 -15.52 8.32
N LEU A 148 -8.42 -15.16 7.10
CA LEU A 148 -8.00 -13.80 6.77
C LEU A 148 -9.19 -12.81 6.77
N ASP A 149 -10.43 -13.28 6.63
CA ASP A 149 -11.62 -12.42 6.55
C ASP A 149 -11.85 -11.55 7.80
N SER A 150 -11.42 -12.02 8.97
CA SER A 150 -11.47 -11.21 10.21
C SER A 150 -10.38 -10.15 10.30
N GLU A 151 -9.33 -10.23 9.48
CA GLU A 151 -8.18 -9.32 9.51
C GLU A 151 -8.22 -8.29 8.38
N LEU A 152 -8.95 -8.58 7.30
CA LEU A 152 -9.15 -7.67 6.18
C LEU A 152 -10.07 -6.49 6.58
N PRO A 153 -9.84 -5.30 6.01
CA PRO A 153 -10.64 -4.12 6.35
C PRO A 153 -12.10 -4.29 5.91
N ARG A 154 -13.01 -3.91 6.81
CA ARG A 154 -14.45 -3.88 6.55
C ARG A 154 -14.92 -2.46 6.22
N MET A 155 -16.14 -2.36 5.72
CA MET A 155 -16.77 -1.06 5.41
C MET A 155 -16.78 -0.12 6.63
N GLY A 156 -17.00 -0.65 7.83
CA GLY A 156 -16.95 0.13 9.07
C GLY A 156 -15.56 0.73 9.35
N ASP A 157 -14.50 -0.01 9.02
CA ASP A 157 -13.12 0.46 9.19
C ASP A 157 -12.81 1.58 8.20
N VAL A 158 -13.32 1.50 6.97
CA VAL A 158 -13.18 2.56 5.97
C VAL A 158 -13.84 3.85 6.44
N VAL A 159 -15.09 3.79 6.92
CA VAL A 159 -15.81 4.98 7.41
C VAL A 159 -15.08 5.59 8.60
N ARG A 160 -14.64 4.74 9.54
CA ARG A 160 -13.87 5.19 10.71
C ARG A 160 -12.57 5.88 10.30
N GLU A 161 -11.84 5.30 9.36
CA GLU A 161 -10.55 5.84 8.93
C GLU A 161 -10.74 7.11 8.09
N CYS A 162 -11.75 7.21 7.22
CA CYS A 162 -12.09 8.45 6.52
C CYS A 162 -12.39 9.60 7.49
N GLY A 163 -13.20 9.33 8.53
CA GLY A 163 -13.51 10.31 9.58
C GLY A 163 -12.27 10.70 10.38
N ARG A 164 -11.41 9.73 10.68
CA ARG A 164 -10.12 9.98 11.35
C ARG A 164 -9.19 10.81 10.48
N SER A 165 -9.06 10.50 9.18
CA SER A 165 -8.25 11.26 8.23
C SER A 165 -8.72 12.70 8.12
N LEU A 166 -10.03 12.95 8.09
CA LEU A 166 -10.59 14.31 8.14
C LEU A 166 -10.18 15.05 9.41
N LEU A 167 -10.32 14.42 10.57
CA LEU A 167 -9.92 15.01 11.85
C LEU A 167 -8.42 15.30 11.90
N LEU A 168 -7.60 14.40 11.35
CA LEU A 168 -6.14 14.54 11.25
C LEU A 168 -5.71 15.61 10.22
N CYS A 169 -6.52 15.94 9.21
CA CYS A 169 -6.24 17.11 8.38
C CYS A 169 -6.26 18.41 9.19
N CYS A 170 -6.98 18.43 10.31
CA CYS A 170 -7.04 19.56 11.24
C CYS A 170 -6.03 19.45 12.40
N LEU A 171 -5.39 18.30 12.60
CA LEU A 171 -4.49 18.02 13.72
C LEU A 171 -3.14 17.50 13.20
N ALA A 172 -2.05 18.23 13.47
CA ALA A 172 -0.72 17.80 13.05
C ALA A 172 -0.35 16.42 13.63
N SER A 173 -0.30 15.44 12.72
CA SER A 173 0.38 14.13 12.83
C SER A 173 -0.36 12.93 13.45
N ARG A 174 -0.54 11.89 12.62
CA ARG A 174 0.08 10.56 12.76
C ARG A 174 -0.06 9.81 11.43
N PRO A 175 0.92 9.02 10.98
CA PRO A 175 0.71 8.12 9.85
C PRO A 175 -0.40 7.11 10.17
N PRO A 176 -1.19 6.69 9.16
CA PRO A 176 -2.26 5.71 9.36
C PRO A 176 -1.67 4.38 9.88
N PRO A 177 -2.40 3.65 10.74
CA PRO A 177 -1.95 2.34 11.22
C PRO A 177 -1.82 1.36 10.06
N GLY A 178 -0.88 0.41 10.17
CA GLY A 178 -0.74 -0.68 9.20
C GLY A 178 -2.00 -1.53 9.13
N VAL A 179 -2.39 -1.92 7.92
CA VAL A 179 -3.58 -2.77 7.68
C VAL A 179 -3.18 -4.04 6.97
N SER A 180 -3.75 -5.17 7.41
CA SER A 180 -3.52 -6.46 6.80
C SER A 180 -4.10 -6.52 5.39
N CYS A 181 -3.33 -7.10 4.48
CA CYS A 181 -3.69 -7.33 3.08
C CYS A 181 -3.08 -8.64 2.59
N ALA A 182 -3.54 -9.09 1.42
CA ALA A 182 -2.87 -10.17 0.70
C ALA A 182 -2.31 -9.67 -0.63
N LEU A 183 -1.23 -10.25 -1.11
CA LEU A 183 -0.66 -9.96 -2.42
C LEU A 183 -0.06 -11.21 -3.04
N LEU A 184 -0.07 -11.30 -4.35
CA LEU A 184 0.67 -12.32 -5.09
C LEU A 184 2.12 -11.87 -5.26
N ALA A 185 3.07 -12.73 -4.95
CA ALA A 185 4.48 -12.49 -5.17
C ALA A 185 5.22 -13.75 -5.66
N ALA A 186 6.33 -13.52 -6.35
CA ALA A 186 7.30 -14.52 -6.75
C ALA A 186 8.49 -14.49 -5.79
N LYS A 187 8.92 -15.66 -5.34
CA LYS A 187 10.21 -15.85 -4.67
C LYS A 187 11.24 -16.23 -5.72
N ILE A 188 12.30 -15.43 -5.83
CA ILE A 188 13.39 -15.66 -6.79
C ILE A 188 14.72 -15.88 -6.07
N LYS A 189 15.60 -16.65 -6.71
CA LYS A 189 17.01 -16.76 -6.32
C LYS A 189 17.82 -15.75 -7.12
N THR A 190 18.48 -14.82 -6.45
CA THR A 190 19.39 -13.87 -7.12
C THR A 190 20.69 -14.57 -7.53
N SER A 191 21.45 -13.94 -8.43
CA SER A 191 22.77 -14.44 -8.85
C SER A 191 23.77 -14.55 -7.69
N ARG A 192 23.55 -13.80 -6.60
CA ARG A 192 24.32 -13.87 -5.36
C ARG A 192 23.87 -14.99 -4.42
N GLY A 193 22.86 -15.75 -4.81
CA GLY A 193 22.26 -16.81 -3.99
C GLY A 193 21.28 -16.29 -2.92
N GLU A 194 21.01 -14.99 -2.89
CA GLU A 194 20.04 -14.40 -1.95
C GLU A 194 18.62 -14.64 -2.45
N GLU A 195 17.66 -14.68 -1.52
CA GLU A 195 16.24 -14.85 -1.85
C GLU A 195 15.57 -13.48 -1.87
N GLU A 196 14.93 -13.13 -2.99
CA GLU A 196 14.18 -11.88 -3.14
C GLU A 196 12.70 -12.19 -3.42
N ILE A 197 11.81 -11.42 -2.80
CA ILE A 197 10.36 -11.48 -3.05
C ILE A 197 9.99 -10.34 -3.99
N ILE A 198 9.44 -10.68 -5.15
CA ILE A 198 8.99 -9.72 -6.16
C ILE A 198 7.47 -9.73 -6.19
N GLN A 199 6.87 -8.56 -5.95
CA GLN A 199 5.43 -8.37 -6.04
C GLN A 199 4.93 -8.57 -7.49
N LEU A 200 3.89 -9.39 -7.65
CA LEU A 200 3.25 -9.69 -8.94
C LEU A 200 1.81 -9.14 -9.04
N SER A 201 1.19 -8.78 -7.91
CA SER A 201 -0.12 -8.14 -7.90
C SER A 201 -0.15 -6.99 -6.91
N ARG A 202 -1.12 -6.09 -7.08
CA ARG A 202 -1.52 -5.14 -6.04
C ARG A 202 -2.02 -5.84 -4.76
N CYS A 203 -2.19 -5.07 -3.70
CA CYS A 203 -2.85 -5.53 -2.48
C CYS A 203 -4.33 -5.88 -2.73
N ALA A 204 -4.74 -7.02 -2.21
CA ALA A 204 -6.11 -7.47 -2.10
C ALA A 204 -6.61 -7.18 -0.68
N TRP A 205 -7.73 -6.48 -0.60
CA TRP A 205 -8.37 -6.03 0.64
C TRP A 205 -9.66 -6.77 0.95
N HIS A 206 -10.08 -7.69 0.06
CA HIS A 206 -11.31 -8.45 0.17
C HIS A 206 -11.04 -9.93 -0.03
N LEU A 207 -11.76 -10.79 0.69
CA LEU A 207 -11.57 -12.24 0.63
C LEU A 207 -11.68 -12.80 -0.80
N ARG A 208 -12.69 -12.36 -1.56
CA ARG A 208 -12.89 -12.77 -2.96
C ARG A 208 -11.68 -12.44 -3.85
N ASP A 209 -11.05 -11.31 -3.59
CA ASP A 209 -9.86 -10.88 -4.31
C ASP A 209 -8.67 -11.78 -3.94
N VAL A 210 -8.54 -12.17 -2.67
CA VAL A 210 -7.53 -13.13 -2.20
C VAL A 210 -7.73 -14.51 -2.82
N GLU A 211 -8.96 -15.02 -2.87
CA GLU A 211 -9.29 -16.30 -3.51
C GLU A 211 -8.90 -16.28 -5.00
N SER A 212 -9.20 -15.18 -5.70
CA SER A 212 -8.81 -14.97 -7.10
C SER A 212 -7.28 -14.97 -7.29
N LEU A 213 -6.54 -14.40 -6.33
CA LEU A 213 -5.07 -14.46 -6.33
C LEU A 213 -4.53 -15.87 -6.07
N CYS A 214 -5.18 -16.66 -5.21
CA CYS A 214 -4.80 -18.05 -4.95
C CYS A 214 -5.02 -18.93 -6.19
N GLU A 215 -6.15 -18.77 -6.89
CA GLU A 215 -6.41 -19.45 -8.17
C GLU A 215 -5.34 -19.09 -9.21
N LEU A 216 -4.98 -17.82 -9.30
CA LEU A 216 -3.91 -17.36 -10.17
C LEU A 216 -2.55 -17.97 -9.79
N ALA A 217 -2.21 -18.00 -8.51
CA ALA A 217 -0.98 -18.61 -8.04
C ALA A 217 -0.91 -20.10 -8.44
N ARG A 218 -1.99 -20.85 -8.27
CA ARG A 218 -2.08 -22.27 -8.68
C ARG A 218 -1.82 -22.44 -10.18
N GLU A 219 -2.48 -21.65 -11.02
CA GLU A 219 -2.31 -21.71 -12.48
C GLU A 219 -0.85 -21.40 -12.89
N VAL A 220 -0.23 -20.38 -12.28
CA VAL A 220 1.18 -20.04 -12.54
C VAL A 220 2.10 -21.19 -12.14
N ARG A 221 1.91 -21.78 -10.96
CA ARG A 221 2.72 -22.89 -10.47
C ARG A 221 2.62 -24.11 -11.38
N SER A 222 1.39 -24.48 -11.74
CA SER A 222 1.09 -25.61 -12.61
C SER A 222 1.83 -25.49 -13.96
N ARG A 223 1.83 -24.29 -14.56
CA ARG A 223 2.54 -24.04 -15.83
C ARG A 223 4.06 -24.11 -15.74
N VAL A 224 4.64 -23.67 -14.64
CA VAL A 224 6.11 -23.68 -14.44
C VAL A 224 6.57 -25.05 -13.91
N GLY A 225 5.65 -25.97 -13.59
CA GLY A 225 5.99 -27.25 -12.98
C GLY A 225 6.43 -27.13 -11.52
N LEU A 226 6.03 -26.05 -10.83
CA LEU A 226 6.24 -25.88 -9.40
C LEU A 226 5.19 -26.71 -8.65
N GLN A 227 5.60 -27.41 -7.59
CA GLN A 227 4.67 -28.24 -6.79
C GLN A 227 3.52 -27.39 -6.24
N GLU A 228 2.27 -27.82 -6.33
CA GLU A 228 1.11 -27.05 -5.85
C GLU A 228 1.09 -26.91 -4.31
N THR A 229 1.58 -27.93 -3.61
CA THR A 229 1.72 -27.96 -2.15
C THR A 229 3.21 -27.96 -1.77
N LEU A 230 3.67 -26.94 -1.02
CA LEU A 230 4.94 -27.07 -0.29
C LEU A 230 4.69 -27.80 1.04
N PRO A 231 5.70 -28.53 1.56
CA PRO A 231 5.65 -29.14 2.89
C PRO A 231 5.34 -28.10 3.95
N GLU A 232 4.58 -28.51 4.97
CA GLU A 232 4.34 -27.74 6.18
C GLU A 232 5.67 -27.20 6.71
N VAL A 233 5.87 -25.88 6.62
CA VAL A 233 6.92 -25.25 7.40
C VAL A 233 6.54 -25.51 8.85
N PRO A 234 7.42 -26.08 9.69
CA PRO A 234 7.11 -26.34 11.08
C PRO A 234 6.64 -25.03 11.68
N SER A 235 5.43 -25.06 12.26
CA SER A 235 4.87 -23.95 13.03
C SER A 235 5.99 -23.32 13.84
N GLU A 236 6.35 -22.09 13.47
CA GLU A 236 7.26 -21.27 14.25
C GLU A 236 6.70 -21.31 15.67
N ARG A 237 7.45 -21.93 16.58
CA ARG A 237 7.00 -22.13 17.97
C ARG A 237 6.51 -20.78 18.46
N ALA A 238 5.26 -20.75 18.92
CA ALA A 238 4.75 -19.65 19.71
C ALA A 238 5.84 -19.23 20.71
N PRO A 239 6.11 -17.92 20.87
CA PRO A 239 7.08 -17.48 21.85
C PRO A 239 6.66 -18.07 23.19
N GLU A 240 7.56 -18.87 23.78
CA GLU A 240 7.36 -19.44 25.11
C GLU A 240 6.87 -18.33 26.05
N PRO A 241 5.79 -18.55 26.82
CA PRO A 241 5.36 -17.56 27.79
C PRO A 241 6.52 -17.34 28.75
N ARG A 242 7.01 -16.09 28.78
CA ARG A 242 7.95 -15.61 29.81
C ARG A 242 7.43 -16.10 31.15
N ARG A 243 8.25 -16.91 31.84
CA ARG A 243 8.05 -17.24 33.24
C ARG A 243 8.03 -15.95 34.03
N GLU A 244 6.84 -15.47 34.38
CA GLU A 244 6.67 -14.53 35.47
C GLU A 244 7.03 -15.25 36.78
N PRO A 245 7.86 -14.66 37.65
CA PRO A 245 8.13 -15.23 38.96
C PRO A 245 6.87 -15.11 39.83
N LYS A 246 6.53 -16.23 40.48
CA LYS A 246 5.52 -16.33 41.54
C LYS A 246 5.69 -15.19 42.55
N GLN A 247 4.63 -14.44 42.82
CA GLN A 247 4.46 -13.83 44.13
C GLN A 247 2.97 -13.80 44.51
N ASP A 248 2.75 -14.20 45.74
CA ASP A 248 1.51 -14.73 46.30
C ASP A 248 0.33 -13.75 46.33
N ALA A 249 -0.88 -14.30 46.15
CA ALA A 249 -2.14 -13.68 46.57
C ALA A 249 -2.25 -13.76 48.11
N PRO A 250 -3.06 -12.90 48.77
CA PRO A 250 -4.51 -13.08 48.70
C PRO A 250 -5.36 -11.78 48.75
N GLY A 251 -6.29 -11.68 47.78
CA GLY A 251 -7.67 -11.14 47.87
C GLY A 251 -8.00 -9.79 48.55
N PRO A 252 -9.29 -9.41 48.58
CA PRO A 252 -10.16 -9.07 47.45
C PRO A 252 -10.65 -7.60 47.57
N THR A 253 -11.73 -7.25 46.86
CA THR A 253 -12.77 -6.22 47.17
C THR A 253 -12.93 -5.04 46.19
N ALA A 254 -14.16 -4.95 45.67
CA ALA A 254 -15.01 -3.80 45.27
C ALA A 254 -14.40 -2.65 44.42
N ALA A 255 -14.91 -2.32 43.23
CA ALA A 255 -16.24 -1.77 42.88
C ALA A 255 -16.45 -0.28 43.25
N VAL A 256 -16.89 0.49 42.24
CA VAL A 256 -17.79 1.68 42.27
C VAL A 256 -17.20 3.10 42.35
N MET A 257 -17.69 3.94 41.39
CA MET A 257 -17.94 5.41 41.33
C MET A 257 -17.00 6.36 42.10
N GLY A 258 -16.59 7.53 41.59
CA GLY A 258 -17.23 8.50 40.71
C GLY A 258 -17.04 9.90 41.31
N ALA A 259 -17.13 10.92 40.44
CA ALA A 259 -17.43 12.32 40.73
C ALA A 259 -16.33 13.28 41.28
N THR A 260 -16.06 14.26 40.42
CA THR A 260 -16.15 15.73 40.65
C THR A 260 -15.05 16.52 41.35
N ASP A 261 -14.69 17.59 40.64
CA ASP A 261 -14.52 18.98 41.12
C ASP A 261 -13.22 19.38 41.82
N ARG A 262 -12.36 20.11 41.08
CA ARG A 262 -12.17 21.58 41.23
C ARG A 262 -10.88 22.03 40.53
N GLU A 263 -11.03 22.87 39.51
CA GLU A 263 -10.12 24.00 39.28
C GLU A 263 -10.34 25.06 40.42
N PRO A 264 -9.58 26.17 40.60
CA PRO A 264 -8.67 26.80 39.64
C PRO A 264 -7.41 27.54 40.23
N ILE A 265 -6.66 28.18 39.31
CA ILE A 265 -5.79 29.38 39.44
C ILE A 265 -4.40 29.24 40.11
N ARG A 266 -3.33 29.34 39.29
CA ARG A 266 -2.34 30.46 39.32
C ARG A 266 -1.20 30.25 38.30
N GLU A 267 -1.25 31.01 37.22
CA GLU A 267 -0.07 31.68 36.66
C GLU A 267 0.11 33.04 37.37
N PRO A 268 1.19 33.83 37.18
CA PRO A 268 2.42 33.61 36.41
C PRO A 268 3.71 33.90 37.22
N GLN A 269 4.89 33.53 36.72
CA GLN A 269 6.06 34.40 36.87
C GLN A 269 7.17 34.11 35.85
N ARG A 270 7.50 35.16 35.08
CA ARG A 270 8.69 35.31 34.23
C ARG A 270 9.94 35.49 35.09
N ALA A 271 11.06 34.91 34.65
CA ALA A 271 12.40 35.53 34.60
C ALA A 271 13.31 34.57 33.80
N ALA A 272 13.68 34.90 32.56
CA ALA A 272 14.85 35.69 32.19
C ALA A 272 16.14 34.86 32.10
N GLY A 273 16.53 34.56 30.85
CA GLY A 273 17.86 34.79 30.29
C GLY A 273 19.06 34.04 30.87
N ALA A 274 19.63 33.12 30.08
CA ALA A 274 21.07 32.94 30.01
C ALA A 274 21.50 32.46 28.60
N HIS A 275 22.33 33.29 27.97
CA HIS A 275 23.13 32.98 26.78
C HIS A 275 24.02 31.75 27.00
N ARG A 276 24.18 30.93 25.96
CA ARG A 276 25.48 30.33 25.66
C ARG A 276 25.65 30.04 24.17
N ASN A 277 26.57 30.79 23.57
CA ASN A 277 27.17 30.50 22.28
C ASN A 277 28.06 29.26 22.40
N SER A 278 27.99 28.34 21.45
CA SER A 278 29.14 27.52 21.06
C SER A 278 29.04 27.12 19.59
N SER A 279 30.03 27.63 18.87
CA SER A 279 30.46 27.41 17.51
C SER A 279 30.40 25.94 17.03
N GLY A 280 29.94 25.76 15.80
CA GLY A 280 30.14 24.56 14.99
C GLY A 280 30.30 24.97 13.54
N VAL A 281 31.54 25.30 13.17
CA VAL A 281 31.98 25.61 11.81
C VAL A 281 32.16 24.30 11.06
N VAL A 282 31.47 24.12 9.93
CA VAL A 282 31.89 23.18 8.88
C VAL A 282 31.75 23.90 7.54
N SER A 283 32.89 24.21 6.93
CA SER A 283 33.01 24.72 5.57
C SER A 283 32.91 23.58 4.54
N PRO A 284 32.53 23.90 3.29
CA PRO A 284 32.28 22.93 2.22
C PRO A 284 33.60 22.48 1.58
N VAL A 285 33.64 21.22 1.13
CA VAL A 285 34.72 20.73 0.25
C VAL A 285 34.16 20.51 -1.15
N ALA A 286 34.93 21.03 -2.09
CA ALA A 286 34.66 21.22 -3.50
C ALA A 286 34.45 19.92 -4.28
N ALA A 287 33.62 20.03 -5.32
CA ALA A 287 33.54 19.12 -6.43
C ALA A 287 34.42 19.64 -7.59
N ASP A 288 35.37 18.80 -7.98
CA ASP A 288 36.03 18.71 -9.28
C ASP A 288 36.19 17.18 -9.45
N SER A 289 35.93 16.51 -10.57
CA SER A 289 36.13 16.84 -11.97
C SER A 289 35.53 15.68 -12.83
N PRO A 290 35.74 15.55 -14.16
CA PRO A 290 34.63 15.40 -15.12
C PRO A 290 34.75 14.18 -16.08
N VAL A 291 33.86 14.18 -17.09
CA VAL A 291 34.01 13.64 -18.48
C VAL A 291 33.55 12.20 -18.82
N ASP A 292 32.68 12.19 -19.84
CA ASP A 292 32.35 11.23 -20.91
C ASP A 292 32.06 9.74 -20.63
N ALA A 293 30.92 9.26 -21.14
CA ALA A 293 30.83 8.69 -22.50
C ALA A 293 29.44 8.07 -22.76
N THR A 294 29.18 7.79 -24.04
CA THR A 294 28.12 6.96 -24.68
C THR A 294 26.89 7.74 -25.18
N GLU A 295 26.87 8.15 -26.45
CA GLU A 295 26.65 7.37 -27.70
C GLU A 295 25.16 7.11 -28.00
N ASP A 296 24.58 8.08 -28.71
CA ASP A 296 24.10 7.95 -30.09
C ASP A 296 23.66 6.54 -30.57
N TRP A 297 22.34 6.28 -30.59
CA TRP A 297 21.74 5.28 -31.48
C TRP A 297 20.39 5.77 -32.00
N MET A 298 20.42 6.32 -33.21
CA MET A 298 19.31 6.38 -34.16
C MET A 298 19.05 5.00 -34.80
N THR A 299 17.81 4.84 -35.29
CA THR A 299 17.37 3.95 -36.40
C THR A 299 17.51 2.44 -36.23
N VAL A 300 16.38 1.74 -36.06
CA VAL A 300 15.61 1.03 -37.11
C VAL A 300 14.15 0.96 -36.69
#